data_AF-A0A2D5E0T3-F1
#
_entry.id   AF-A0A2D5E0T3-F1
#
_cell.length_a   1.000
_cell.length_b   1.000
_cell.length_c   1.000
_cell.angle_alpha   90.00
_cell.angle_beta   90.00
_cell.angle_gamma   90.00
#
_symmetry.space_group_name_H-M   'P 1'
#
loop_
_entity.id
_entity.type
_entity.pdbx_description
1 polymer ?
#
loop_
_entity_poly.entity_id
_entity_poly.type
_entity_poly.pdbx_seq_one_letter_code
_entity_poly.pdbx_strand_id
1 'polypeptide(L)'
;MNRMTLSLLLGLAGFTTHAQQASAPYSFEWEVVAVDSIPSMTTARLYAVLVNPQDYLTSVSGWDEMEGRVETTTSFYQDPDGWATPNNNNPLLYDILPTLRYDTWVTIGIDAAPVGAEGEIPVGLFPPETSYWVDEFEAGEDLVMDIDGAWFVTLGSSNGTAGDDLRVLVGQFTTDGVISGYLNLQVFSNGVASDEFMDDVFSISIPEFDGGALSNLENPAEVSWWVQPEGDRYRHRLDEPCHWIRYDLMGRELDSGRALDGRFLTKGGIVHVVSERTGQVHRRWFP
;
A
#
# COMPACT_ATOMS: atom_id res chain seq x y z
N MET A 1 5.76 -37.77 75.58
CA MET A 1 6.95 -37.29 74.85
C MET A 1 7.10 -38.15 73.60
N ASN A 2 6.48 -37.73 72.49
CA ASN A 2 6.67 -38.36 71.18
C ASN A 2 6.35 -37.33 70.10
N ARG A 3 7.30 -37.13 69.18
CA ARG A 3 7.34 -36.05 68.19
C ARG A 3 6.40 -36.36 67.01
N MET A 4 5.48 -35.44 66.72
CA MET A 4 4.77 -35.37 65.43
C MET A 4 5.69 -34.72 64.41
N THR A 5 5.98 -35.43 63.32
CA THR A 5 6.56 -34.86 62.10
C THR A 5 5.40 -34.75 61.10
N LEU A 6 4.98 -33.52 60.81
CA LEU A 6 3.99 -33.23 59.77
C LEU A 6 4.72 -32.57 58.59
N SER A 7 4.82 -33.32 57.49
CA SER A 7 5.36 -32.87 56.21
C SER A 7 4.43 -31.81 55.61
N LEU A 8 4.94 -30.60 55.35
CA LEU A 8 4.25 -29.58 54.58
C LEU A 8 4.79 -29.61 53.15
N LEU A 9 4.02 -30.20 52.23
CA LEU A 9 4.25 -30.06 50.79
C LEU A 9 3.77 -28.66 50.38
N LEU A 10 4.69 -27.76 50.03
CA LEU A 10 4.37 -26.48 49.43
C LEU A 10 4.24 -26.69 47.92
N GLY A 11 3.01 -26.81 47.42
CA GLY A 11 2.74 -26.75 45.99
C GLY A 11 2.78 -25.29 45.53
N LEU A 12 3.86 -24.87 44.86
CA LEU A 12 3.83 -23.66 44.04
C LEU A 12 3.03 -23.99 42.77
N ALA A 13 1.78 -23.54 42.70
CA ALA A 13 1.08 -23.42 41.44
C ALA A 13 1.64 -22.18 40.72
N GLY A 14 2.29 -22.41 39.58
CA GLY A 14 2.70 -21.35 38.68
C GLY A 14 1.50 -20.63 38.09
N PHE A 15 1.48 -19.31 38.18
CA PHE A 15 0.64 -18.50 37.31
C PHE A 15 1.41 -18.30 36.01
N THR A 16 1.10 -19.08 34.98
CA THR A 16 1.42 -18.69 33.61
C THR A 16 0.41 -17.61 33.22
N THR A 17 0.85 -16.36 33.26
CA THR A 17 0.14 -15.25 32.60
C THR A 17 0.14 -15.55 31.11
N HIS A 18 -0.95 -16.13 30.61
CA HIS A 18 -1.24 -16.07 29.20
C HIS A 18 -1.68 -14.63 28.94
N ALA A 19 -0.81 -13.83 28.32
CA ALA A 19 -1.23 -12.58 27.73
C ALA A 19 -2.34 -12.92 26.73
N GLN A 20 -3.57 -12.53 27.07
CA GLN A 20 -4.68 -12.66 26.14
C GLN A 20 -4.52 -11.50 25.16
N GLN A 21 -3.75 -11.74 24.10
CA GLN A 21 -3.68 -10.82 22.96
C GLN A 21 -5.09 -10.71 22.39
N ALA A 22 -5.78 -9.61 22.69
CA ALA A 22 -7.08 -9.32 22.10
C ALA A 22 -6.90 -9.32 20.58
N SER A 23 -7.83 -9.93 19.83
CA SER A 23 -7.82 -9.83 18.38
C SER A 23 -7.89 -8.36 18.00
N ALA A 24 -6.95 -7.88 17.18
CA ALA A 24 -6.94 -6.52 16.69
C ALA A 24 -8.28 -6.18 16.02
N PRO A 25 -8.89 -5.00 16.29
CA PRO A 25 -10.12 -4.58 15.60
C PRO A 25 -9.87 -4.07 14.17
N TYR A 26 -8.59 -3.96 13.78
CA TYR A 26 -8.15 -3.41 12.50
C TYR A 26 -7.85 -4.51 11.48
N SER A 27 -7.81 -4.13 10.20
CA SER A 27 -7.46 -5.02 9.10
C SER A 27 -6.64 -4.31 8.04
N PHE A 28 -6.14 -5.04 7.06
CA PHE A 28 -5.56 -4.45 5.85
C PHE A 28 -6.47 -4.67 4.63
N GLU A 29 -6.38 -3.76 3.66
CA GLU A 29 -7.03 -3.83 2.36
C GLU A 29 -6.04 -3.46 1.25
N TRP A 30 -6.12 -4.16 0.12
CA TRP A 30 -5.35 -3.88 -1.09
C TRP A 30 -6.15 -3.06 -2.09
N GLU A 31 -5.50 -2.09 -2.73
CA GLU A 31 -6.05 -1.34 -3.85
C GLU A 31 -5.06 -1.38 -5.03
N VAL A 32 -5.49 -1.95 -6.16
CA VAL A 32 -4.65 -2.04 -7.35
C VAL A 32 -4.52 -0.66 -8.01
N VAL A 33 -3.29 -0.20 -8.20
CA VAL A 33 -2.95 1.08 -8.83
C VAL A 33 -2.71 0.91 -10.32
N ALA A 34 -1.97 -0.14 -10.70
CA ALA A 34 -1.60 -0.41 -12.08
C ALA A 34 -1.26 -1.89 -12.30
N VAL A 35 -1.50 -2.38 -13.51
CA VAL A 35 -1.10 -3.71 -13.99
C VAL A 35 -0.24 -3.50 -15.24
N ASP A 36 0.85 -4.26 -15.37
CA ASP A 36 1.77 -4.27 -16.52
C ASP A 36 2.41 -2.91 -16.85
N SER A 37 2.35 -1.95 -15.92
CA SER A 37 3.05 -0.66 -16.09
C SER A 37 4.55 -0.78 -15.78
N ILE A 38 4.90 -1.72 -14.90
CA ILE A 38 6.17 -2.43 -14.94
C ILE A 38 5.88 -3.80 -15.60
N PRO A 39 6.65 -4.23 -16.61
CA PRO A 39 6.30 -5.43 -17.39
C PRO A 39 6.05 -6.66 -16.51
N SER A 40 4.89 -7.30 -16.69
CA SER A 40 4.45 -8.49 -15.97
C SER A 40 4.18 -8.32 -14.46
N MET A 41 4.26 -7.10 -13.92
CA MET A 41 4.07 -6.83 -12.50
C MET A 41 2.78 -6.04 -12.24
N THR A 42 2.27 -6.18 -11.02
CA THR A 42 1.14 -5.38 -10.52
C THR A 42 1.62 -4.46 -9.42
N THR A 43 1.23 -3.18 -9.50
CA THR A 43 1.42 -2.19 -8.44
C THR A 43 0.12 -2.08 -7.64
N ALA A 44 0.18 -2.30 -6.33
CA ALA A 44 -0.93 -2.16 -5.41
C ALA A 44 -0.55 -1.37 -4.16
N ARG A 45 -1.53 -0.70 -3.57
CA ARG A 45 -1.41 0.03 -2.31
C ARG A 45 -2.03 -0.78 -1.18
N LEU A 46 -1.34 -0.83 -0.05
CA LEU A 46 -1.81 -1.44 1.18
C LEU A 46 -2.34 -0.36 2.12
N TYR A 47 -3.58 -0.51 2.58
CA TYR A 47 -4.21 0.41 3.52
C TYR A 47 -4.52 -0.31 4.83
N ALA A 48 -4.18 0.33 5.95
CA ALA A 48 -4.73 -0.03 7.25
C ALA A 48 -6.16 0.50 7.35
N VAL A 49 -7.11 -0.39 7.63
CA VAL A 49 -8.51 -0.07 7.87
C VAL A 49 -8.74 -0.02 9.39
N LEU A 50 -9.00 1.17 9.90
CA LEU A 50 -9.23 1.45 11.31
C LEU A 50 -10.73 1.46 11.63
N VAL A 51 -11.11 1.67 12.89
CA VAL A 51 -12.53 1.55 13.30
C VAL A 51 -13.18 2.86 13.71
N ASN A 52 -12.38 3.92 13.86
CA ASN A 52 -12.86 5.25 14.20
C ASN A 52 -12.14 6.33 13.36
N PRO A 53 -12.83 7.36 12.86
CA PRO A 53 -12.19 8.43 12.07
C PRO A 53 -11.11 9.22 12.82
N GLN A 54 -11.15 9.21 14.15
CA GLN A 54 -10.15 9.83 15.01
C GLN A 54 -9.00 8.88 15.39
N ASP A 55 -9.05 7.59 15.02
CA ASP A 55 -7.92 6.69 15.26
C ASP A 55 -6.68 7.22 14.52
N TYR A 56 -5.53 7.03 15.16
CA TYR A 56 -4.27 7.57 14.67
C TYR A 56 -3.21 6.46 14.57
N LEU A 57 -2.85 6.09 13.34
CA LEU A 57 -1.71 5.22 13.08
C LEU A 57 -0.41 6.02 13.22
N THR A 58 0.37 5.72 14.25
CA THR A 58 1.60 6.47 14.53
C THR A 58 2.85 5.76 14.04
N SER A 59 2.87 4.43 14.04
CA SER A 59 4.02 3.66 13.61
C SER A 59 3.63 2.26 13.13
N VAL A 60 4.51 1.71 12.30
CA VAL A 60 4.56 0.28 12.00
C VAL A 60 5.94 -0.20 12.39
N SER A 61 6.03 -1.29 13.14
CA SER A 61 7.30 -1.73 13.74
C SER A 61 7.47 -3.24 13.77
N GLY A 62 8.68 -3.70 14.04
CA GLY A 62 8.99 -5.10 14.33
C GLY A 62 10.30 -5.27 15.08
N TRP A 63 10.40 -6.35 15.84
CA TRP A 63 11.58 -6.76 16.61
C TRP A 63 11.55 -8.27 16.85
N ASP A 64 12.52 -8.82 17.58
CA ASP A 64 12.75 -10.28 17.68
C ASP A 64 11.58 -11.05 18.31
N GLU A 65 10.85 -10.47 19.26
CA GLU A 65 9.69 -11.10 19.87
C GLU A 65 8.37 -10.84 19.12
N MET A 66 8.34 -9.81 18.28
CA MET A 66 7.16 -9.46 17.47
C MET A 66 7.61 -8.84 16.15
N GLU A 67 7.98 -9.72 15.22
CA GLU A 67 8.50 -9.31 13.93
C GLU A 67 7.42 -8.60 13.10
N GLY A 68 7.84 -7.75 12.16
CA GLY A 68 6.96 -7.21 11.12
C GLY A 68 7.53 -7.60 9.76
N ARG A 69 6.72 -8.19 8.88
CA ARG A 69 7.17 -8.71 7.58
C ARG A 69 6.18 -8.42 6.45
N VAL A 70 6.72 -8.03 5.30
CA VAL A 70 6.02 -8.07 4.00
C VAL A 70 6.91 -8.85 3.04
N GLU A 71 6.43 -10.01 2.62
CA GLU A 71 7.21 -10.96 1.83
C GLU A 71 6.55 -11.16 0.47
N THR A 72 7.36 -11.38 -0.57
CA THR A 72 6.88 -11.78 -1.89
C THR A 72 7.54 -13.09 -2.34
N THR A 73 6.84 -13.91 -3.11
CA THR A 73 7.43 -15.14 -3.67
C THR A 73 8.49 -14.89 -4.75
N THR A 74 8.64 -13.63 -5.21
CA THR A 74 9.64 -13.21 -6.21
C THR A 74 10.51 -12.08 -5.67
N SER A 75 10.31 -10.86 -6.14
CA SER A 75 11.01 -9.65 -5.70
C SER A 75 10.09 -8.44 -5.85
N PHE A 76 10.36 -7.39 -5.08
CA PHE A 76 9.75 -6.09 -5.30
C PHE A 76 10.50 -5.31 -6.37
N TYR A 77 9.77 -4.54 -7.17
CA TYR A 77 10.35 -3.56 -8.06
C TYR A 77 10.74 -2.31 -7.27
N GLN A 78 12.03 -1.94 -7.39
CA GLN A 78 12.59 -0.70 -6.86
C GLN A 78 13.10 0.15 -8.02
N ASP A 79 12.62 1.39 -8.12
CA ASP A 79 13.08 2.35 -9.12
C ASP A 79 14.44 2.95 -8.69
N PRO A 80 15.43 3.07 -9.59
CA PRO A 80 16.74 3.64 -9.24
C PRO A 80 16.70 5.09 -8.73
N ASP A 81 15.66 5.84 -9.06
CA ASP A 81 15.43 7.21 -8.59
C ASP A 81 14.41 7.25 -7.41
N GLY A 82 14.00 6.08 -6.92
CA GLY A 82 13.08 5.86 -5.82
C GLY A 82 13.73 5.85 -4.44
N TRP A 83 12.93 5.56 -3.41
CA TRP A 83 13.38 5.38 -2.04
C TRP A 83 12.34 4.64 -1.20
N ALA A 84 12.77 4.03 -0.09
CA ALA A 84 11.94 3.29 0.86
C ALA A 84 10.69 4.03 1.38
N THR A 85 10.67 5.36 1.27
CA THR A 85 9.50 6.20 1.59
C THR A 85 9.23 7.21 0.47
N PRO A 86 7.96 7.63 0.29
CA PRO A 86 7.60 8.60 -0.73
C PRO A 86 7.96 10.05 -0.37
N ASN A 87 8.77 10.28 0.67
CA ASN A 87 9.12 11.62 1.18
C ASN A 87 9.69 12.57 0.11
N ASN A 88 10.32 12.03 -0.93
CA ASN A 88 10.90 12.79 -2.04
C ASN A 88 10.17 12.56 -3.36
N ASN A 89 9.07 11.79 -3.38
CA ASN A 89 8.29 11.56 -4.58
C ASN A 89 7.66 12.86 -5.05
N ASN A 90 7.82 13.16 -6.33
CA ASN A 90 7.29 14.35 -6.97
C ASN A 90 6.53 13.96 -8.23
N PRO A 91 5.20 14.15 -8.28
CA PRO A 91 4.39 13.79 -9.45
C PRO A 91 4.83 14.44 -10.76
N LEU A 92 5.51 15.58 -10.73
CA LEU A 92 6.06 16.24 -11.92
C LEU A 92 7.20 15.44 -12.57
N LEU A 93 7.87 14.56 -11.83
CA LEU A 93 8.93 13.71 -12.35
C LEU A 93 8.39 12.53 -13.15
N TYR A 94 7.14 12.10 -12.93
CA TYR A 94 6.58 10.91 -13.58
C TYR A 94 6.42 11.04 -15.10
N ASP A 95 6.40 12.25 -15.66
CA ASP A 95 6.39 12.42 -17.12
C ASP A 95 7.77 12.14 -17.75
N ILE A 96 8.84 12.26 -16.96
CA ILE A 96 10.24 12.12 -17.39
C ILE A 96 10.80 10.76 -16.93
N LEU A 97 10.42 10.32 -15.74
CA LEU A 97 10.75 9.05 -15.09
C LEU A 97 9.45 8.28 -14.84
N PRO A 98 8.84 7.68 -15.88
CA PRO A 98 7.50 7.10 -15.78
C PRO A 98 7.44 5.87 -14.87
N THR A 99 8.56 5.17 -14.69
CA THR A 99 8.64 3.97 -13.86
C THR A 99 8.68 4.30 -12.37
N LEU A 100 9.17 5.48 -11.99
CA LEU A 100 9.26 5.98 -10.60
C LEU A 100 7.88 5.99 -9.90
N ARG A 101 6.80 6.15 -10.65
CA ARG A 101 5.43 6.08 -10.11
C ARG A 101 5.11 4.72 -9.49
N TYR A 102 5.74 3.67 -9.99
CA TYR A 102 5.48 2.28 -9.63
C TYR A 102 6.54 1.72 -8.67
N ASP A 103 7.40 2.58 -8.13
CA ASP A 103 8.35 2.23 -7.08
C ASP A 103 7.66 1.59 -5.86
N THR A 104 8.39 0.75 -5.13
CA THR A 104 7.90 0.06 -3.93
C THR A 104 8.39 0.80 -2.68
N TRP A 105 7.46 1.25 -1.85
CA TRP A 105 7.78 2.07 -0.67
C TRP A 105 6.77 1.86 0.45
N VAL A 106 7.20 2.15 1.68
CA VAL A 106 6.32 2.21 2.86
C VAL A 106 6.02 3.64 3.25
N THR A 107 4.88 3.85 3.92
CA THR A 107 4.45 5.18 4.33
C THR A 107 3.52 5.13 5.54
N ILE A 108 3.16 6.31 6.03
CA ILE A 108 1.93 6.55 6.76
C ILE A 108 1.26 7.74 6.08
N GLY A 109 0.13 7.49 5.42
CA GLY A 109 -0.81 8.50 4.91
C GLY A 109 -0.43 9.23 3.63
N ILE A 110 0.87 9.36 3.31
CA ILE A 110 1.34 10.15 2.15
C ILE A 110 1.82 9.27 0.99
N ASP A 111 1.64 9.72 -0.25
CA ASP A 111 2.14 9.05 -1.46
C ASP A 111 3.12 9.91 -2.29
N ALA A 112 3.41 11.11 -1.80
CA ALA A 112 4.36 12.05 -2.36
C ALA A 112 5.05 12.84 -1.23
N ALA A 113 5.93 13.76 -1.59
CA ALA A 113 6.53 14.69 -0.64
C ALA A 113 5.44 15.40 0.21
N PRO A 114 5.62 15.48 1.54
CA PRO A 114 4.58 15.93 2.45
C PRO A 114 4.21 17.40 2.24
N VAL A 115 2.91 17.67 2.23
CA VAL A 115 2.32 19.00 2.12
C VAL A 115 2.11 19.58 3.52
N GLY A 116 3.13 20.29 4.02
CA GLY A 116 3.08 20.88 5.37
C GLY A 116 1.91 21.87 5.60
N ALA A 117 1.36 22.47 4.54
CA ALA A 117 0.16 23.31 4.64
C ALA A 117 -1.11 22.52 4.99
N GLU A 118 -1.13 21.21 4.72
CA GLU A 118 -2.20 20.27 5.06
C GLU A 118 -1.91 19.53 6.37
N GLY A 119 -0.84 19.91 7.08
CA GLY A 119 -0.44 19.30 8.36
C GLY A 119 0.41 18.03 8.19
N GLU A 120 0.86 17.73 6.97
CA GLU A 120 1.64 16.54 6.72
C GLU A 120 3.11 16.70 7.15
N ILE A 121 3.74 15.60 7.51
CA ILE A 121 5.17 15.52 7.83
C ILE A 121 5.85 14.37 7.07
N PRO A 122 7.19 14.38 6.94
CA PRO A 122 7.93 13.25 6.41
C PRO A 122 7.75 12.01 7.29
N VAL A 123 7.70 10.82 6.65
CA VAL A 123 7.73 9.53 7.33
C VAL A 123 9.17 9.25 7.78
N GLY A 124 9.36 9.01 9.08
CA GLY A 124 10.64 8.63 9.65
C GLY A 124 10.89 7.14 9.54
N LEU A 125 12.17 6.75 9.45
CA LEU A 125 12.62 5.35 9.49
C LEU A 125 13.48 5.10 10.73
N PHE A 126 13.36 3.90 11.28
CA PHE A 126 14.27 3.36 12.28
C PHE A 126 14.70 1.94 11.88
N PRO A 127 15.99 1.63 11.95
CA PRO A 127 17.12 2.56 12.08
C PRO A 127 17.22 3.52 10.88
N PRO A 128 17.90 4.69 11.05
CA PRO A 128 17.95 5.69 9.99
C PRO A 128 18.76 5.20 8.77
N GLU A 129 18.14 5.40 7.62
CA GLU A 129 18.62 5.38 6.22
C GLU A 129 19.93 4.61 5.98
N THR A 130 19.76 3.36 5.50
CA THR A 130 20.76 2.34 5.13
C THR A 130 21.29 1.44 6.25
N SER A 131 20.42 0.64 6.86
CA SER A 131 20.82 -0.54 7.63
C SER A 131 19.65 -1.50 7.81
N TYR A 132 19.98 -2.79 7.99
CA TYR A 132 19.01 -3.86 8.27
C TYR A 132 17.90 -3.92 7.20
N TRP A 133 16.64 -3.94 7.62
CA TRP A 133 15.47 -4.12 6.77
C TRP A 133 15.40 -3.12 5.60
N VAL A 134 15.90 -1.89 5.78
CA VAL A 134 15.86 -0.85 4.73
C VAL A 134 16.75 -1.23 3.55
N ASP A 135 17.96 -1.75 3.79
CA ASP A 135 18.89 -2.11 2.71
C ASP A 135 18.37 -3.31 1.90
N GLU A 136 17.76 -4.27 2.57
CA GLU A 136 17.18 -5.46 1.94
C GLU A 136 15.94 -5.07 1.13
N PHE A 137 15.05 -4.26 1.70
CA PHE A 137 13.87 -3.77 1.03
C PHE A 137 14.20 -2.93 -0.23
N GLU A 138 15.16 -2.02 -0.13
CA GLU A 138 15.63 -1.21 -1.28
C GLU A 138 16.38 -2.04 -2.34
N ALA A 139 16.87 -3.23 -1.99
CA ALA A 139 17.41 -4.18 -2.94
C ALA A 139 16.32 -5.00 -3.69
N GLY A 140 15.05 -4.78 -3.36
CA GLY A 140 13.91 -5.52 -3.91
C GLY A 140 13.63 -6.85 -3.20
N GLU A 141 14.27 -7.11 -2.07
CA GLU A 141 14.02 -8.28 -1.23
C GLU A 141 12.84 -8.02 -0.28
N ASP A 142 12.50 -9.02 0.53
CA ASP A 142 11.43 -8.93 1.53
C ASP A 142 11.71 -7.81 2.56
N LEU A 143 10.63 -7.18 3.04
CA LEU A 143 10.71 -6.28 4.20
C LEU A 143 10.61 -7.14 5.46
N VAL A 144 11.68 -7.21 6.25
CA VAL A 144 11.72 -7.99 7.50
C VAL A 144 12.31 -7.17 8.65
N MET A 145 11.50 -6.87 9.66
CA MET A 145 11.91 -6.19 10.89
C MET A 145 11.96 -7.17 12.06
N ASP A 146 13.08 -7.87 12.24
CA ASP A 146 13.31 -8.91 13.25
C ASP A 146 14.40 -8.56 14.30
N ILE A 147 15.21 -7.53 14.07
CA ILE A 147 16.24 -7.07 15.02
C ILE A 147 15.84 -5.77 15.73
N ASP A 148 15.13 -4.90 15.02
CA ASP A 148 14.45 -3.68 15.47
C ASP A 148 14.23 -2.83 14.22
N GLY A 149 12.99 -2.55 13.86
CA GLY A 149 12.65 -1.74 12.70
C GLY A 149 11.36 -1.00 12.89
N ALA A 150 11.26 0.20 12.32
CA ALA A 150 10.01 0.93 12.24
C ALA A 150 10.00 1.94 11.10
N TRP A 151 8.80 2.28 10.64
CA TRP A 151 8.53 3.59 10.06
C TRP A 151 7.40 4.27 10.81
N PHE A 152 7.47 5.59 10.93
CA PHE A 152 6.61 6.31 11.86
C PHE A 152 6.37 7.76 11.45
N VAL A 153 5.30 8.32 12.00
CA VAL A 153 5.01 9.75 12.04
C VAL A 153 4.80 10.16 13.49
N THR A 154 5.02 11.43 13.81
CA THR A 154 4.79 11.95 15.16
C THR A 154 3.34 12.40 15.32
N LEU A 155 2.78 12.17 16.52
CA LEU A 155 1.41 12.57 16.83
C LEU A 155 1.17 14.06 16.53
N GLY A 156 0.05 14.35 15.89
CA GLY A 156 -0.36 15.70 15.51
C GLY A 156 -0.14 16.04 14.04
N SER A 157 0.55 15.19 13.27
CA SER A 157 0.51 15.27 11.80
C SER A 157 -0.83 14.79 11.25
N SER A 158 -1.22 15.21 10.05
CA SER A 158 -2.43 14.71 9.41
C SER A 158 -2.27 13.29 8.85
N ASN A 159 -1.05 12.91 8.45
CA ASN A 159 -0.67 11.62 7.86
C ASN A 159 -1.36 10.39 8.48
N GLY A 160 -1.30 10.29 9.82
CA GLY A 160 -1.71 9.10 10.55
C GLY A 160 -3.19 9.01 10.87
N THR A 161 -3.99 10.04 10.56
CA THR A 161 -5.40 10.10 10.96
C THR A 161 -6.25 9.25 10.02
N ALA A 162 -7.09 8.37 10.57
CA ALA A 162 -7.93 7.46 9.79
C ALA A 162 -8.91 8.16 8.84
N GLY A 163 -9.44 9.31 9.26
CA GLY A 163 -10.38 10.09 8.45
C GLY A 163 -11.73 9.41 8.24
N ASP A 164 -12.57 10.01 7.41
CA ASP A 164 -13.96 9.55 7.19
C ASP A 164 -14.05 8.21 6.45
N ASP A 165 -13.03 7.86 5.67
CA ASP A 165 -12.91 6.58 4.97
C ASP A 165 -12.25 5.48 5.82
N LEU A 166 -11.80 5.82 7.04
CA LEU A 166 -11.16 4.93 8.01
C LEU A 166 -9.87 4.28 7.49
N ARG A 167 -9.25 4.84 6.44
CA ARG A 167 -8.11 4.24 5.75
C ARG A 167 -6.87 5.09 5.93
N VAL A 168 -5.78 4.45 6.36
CA VAL A 168 -4.45 5.06 6.33
C VAL A 168 -3.58 4.27 5.35
N LEU A 169 -2.99 4.95 4.37
CA LEU A 169 -2.05 4.32 3.44
C LEU A 169 -0.79 3.87 4.20
N VAL A 170 -0.37 2.62 3.99
CA VAL A 170 0.78 2.00 4.69
C VAL A 170 1.92 1.69 3.73
N GLY A 171 1.65 1.53 2.44
CA GLY A 171 2.69 1.37 1.43
C GLY A 171 2.14 1.14 0.03
N GLN A 172 3.04 1.12 -0.93
CA GLN A 172 2.83 0.73 -2.31
C GLN A 172 3.84 -0.36 -2.66
N PHE A 173 3.37 -1.45 -3.27
CA PHE A 173 4.18 -2.61 -3.59
C PHE A 173 3.98 -2.99 -5.05
N THR A 174 5.08 -3.20 -5.77
CA THR A 174 5.07 -3.65 -7.16
C THR A 174 5.81 -4.97 -7.28
N THR A 175 5.11 -6.03 -7.70
CA THR A 175 5.69 -7.38 -7.83
C THR A 175 4.88 -8.23 -8.81
N ASP A 176 5.48 -9.29 -9.34
CA ASP A 176 4.81 -10.38 -10.07
C ASP A 176 4.61 -11.63 -9.19
N GLY A 177 4.99 -11.55 -7.91
CA GLY A 177 4.83 -12.61 -6.92
C GLY A 177 3.54 -12.49 -6.11
N VAL A 178 3.41 -13.42 -5.16
CA VAL A 178 2.36 -13.41 -4.14
C VAL A 178 2.88 -12.73 -2.89
N ILE A 179 2.23 -11.64 -2.48
CA ILE A 179 2.54 -10.91 -1.24
C ILE A 179 1.82 -11.56 -0.07
N SER A 180 2.55 -11.77 1.04
CA SER A 180 1.99 -12.20 2.32
C SER A 180 2.79 -11.62 3.49
N GLY A 181 2.30 -11.81 4.72
CA GLY A 181 3.02 -11.38 5.92
C GLY A 181 2.10 -10.84 7.02
N TYR A 182 2.70 -10.08 7.94
CA TYR A 182 2.03 -9.43 9.05
C TYR A 182 2.79 -8.18 9.45
N LEU A 183 2.06 -7.12 9.80
CA LEU A 183 2.65 -5.87 10.27
C LEU A 183 2.10 -5.53 11.64
N ASN A 184 2.96 -4.96 12.49
CA ASN A 184 2.56 -4.50 13.82
C ASN A 184 2.26 -3.02 13.76
N LEU A 185 0.98 -2.66 13.85
CA LEU A 185 0.52 -1.28 13.83
C LEU A 185 0.41 -0.75 15.26
N GLN A 186 1.00 0.42 15.52
CA GLN A 186 0.70 1.19 16.72
C GLN A 186 -0.41 2.19 16.41
N VAL A 187 -1.58 2.00 17.04
CA VAL A 187 -2.76 2.83 16.80
C VAL A 187 -3.24 3.44 18.11
N PHE A 188 -3.25 4.78 18.15
CA PHE A 188 -3.87 5.52 19.25
C PHE A 188 -5.37 5.62 19.01
N SER A 189 -6.14 4.91 19.84
CA SER A 189 -7.60 4.87 19.75
C SER A 189 -8.18 6.26 20.01
N ASN A 190 -9.00 6.77 19.08
CA ASN A 190 -9.48 8.16 19.08
C ASN A 190 -8.34 9.21 19.20
N GLY A 191 -7.13 8.88 18.75
CA GLY A 191 -5.97 9.75 18.77
C GLY A 191 -5.34 9.92 20.15
N VAL A 192 -5.69 9.08 21.11
CA VAL A 192 -5.16 9.09 22.48
C VAL A 192 -4.33 7.84 22.71
N ALA A 193 -3.06 8.03 23.10
CA ALA A 193 -2.17 6.95 23.47
C ALA A 193 -2.60 6.30 24.80
N SER A 194 -2.45 4.99 24.89
CA SER A 194 -2.62 4.23 26.12
C SER A 194 -1.45 4.45 27.09
N ASP A 195 -1.66 4.09 28.35
CA ASP A 195 -0.61 4.19 29.37
C ASP A 195 0.56 3.22 29.11
N GLU A 196 0.26 2.04 28.55
CA GLU A 196 1.25 1.03 28.17
C GLU A 196 1.38 0.95 26.64
N PHE A 197 2.63 0.94 26.15
CA PHE A 197 2.93 0.87 24.71
C PHE A 197 2.25 -0.33 24.03
N MET A 198 2.33 -1.52 24.65
CA MET A 198 1.79 -2.75 24.07
C MET A 198 0.27 -2.79 23.98
N ASP A 199 -0.44 -1.91 24.70
CA ASP A 199 -1.91 -1.81 24.59
C ASP A 199 -2.34 -1.16 23.27
N ASP A 200 -1.44 -0.39 22.63
CA ASP A 200 -1.69 0.27 21.35
C ASP A 200 -1.13 -0.48 20.15
N VAL A 201 -0.37 -1.58 20.36
CA VAL A 201 0.31 -2.30 19.28
C VAL A 201 -0.41 -3.59 18.92
N PHE A 202 -0.71 -3.71 17.63
CA PHE A 202 -1.50 -4.82 17.08
C PHE A 202 -0.78 -5.47 15.91
N SER A 203 -0.45 -6.76 16.05
CA SER A 203 0.02 -7.58 14.92
C SER A 203 -1.15 -8.00 14.06
N ILE A 204 -1.14 -7.59 12.79
CA ILE A 204 -2.24 -7.78 11.85
C ILE A 204 -1.70 -8.51 10.62
N SER A 205 -2.34 -9.61 10.24
CA SER A 205 -2.01 -10.34 9.02
C SER A 205 -2.40 -9.54 7.79
N ILE A 206 -1.49 -9.49 6.82
CA ILE A 206 -1.78 -8.94 5.49
C ILE A 206 -2.58 -9.98 4.70
N PRO A 207 -3.74 -9.62 4.11
CA PRO A 207 -4.42 -10.50 3.17
C PRO A 207 -3.48 -10.86 2.02
N GLU A 208 -3.41 -12.13 1.66
CA GLU A 208 -2.59 -12.57 0.53
C GLU A 208 -2.99 -11.82 -0.76
N PHE A 209 -1.99 -11.36 -1.51
CA PHE A 209 -2.18 -10.66 -2.77
C PHE A 209 -1.33 -11.29 -3.86
N ASP A 210 -1.97 -11.96 -4.82
CA ASP A 210 -1.30 -12.55 -5.99
C ASP A 210 -1.13 -11.49 -7.09
N GLY A 211 -0.01 -10.75 -7.03
CA GLY A 211 0.34 -9.73 -8.02
C GLY A 211 0.60 -10.32 -9.40
N GLY A 212 1.08 -11.56 -9.45
CA GLY A 212 1.28 -12.34 -10.66
C GLY A 212 -0.02 -12.79 -11.30
N ALA A 213 -1.07 -13.13 -10.54
CA ALA A 213 -2.33 -13.56 -11.11
C ALA A 213 -2.98 -12.46 -11.95
N LEU A 214 -2.86 -11.19 -11.54
CA LEU A 214 -3.48 -10.06 -12.25
C LEU A 214 -2.76 -9.72 -13.56
N SER A 215 -1.43 -9.89 -13.61
CA SER A 215 -0.65 -9.77 -14.85
C SER A 215 -0.72 -11.03 -15.73
N ASN A 216 -0.93 -12.21 -15.12
CA ASN A 216 -1.06 -13.50 -15.79
C ASN A 216 -2.50 -13.89 -16.15
N LEU A 217 -3.51 -13.08 -15.82
CA LEU A 217 -4.84 -13.22 -16.41
C LEU A 217 -4.63 -13.22 -17.92
N GLU A 218 -4.80 -14.39 -18.57
CA GLU A 218 -4.63 -14.59 -20.01
C GLU A 218 -5.05 -13.31 -20.72
N ASN A 219 -4.06 -12.57 -21.24
CA ASN A 219 -4.33 -11.33 -21.95
C ASN A 219 -5.38 -11.69 -23.01
N PRO A 220 -6.66 -11.28 -22.87
CA PRO A 220 -7.76 -11.85 -23.63
C PRO A 220 -7.74 -11.29 -25.05
N ALA A 221 -6.71 -11.66 -25.82
CA ALA A 221 -6.15 -10.87 -26.93
C ALA A 221 -5.97 -9.41 -26.51
N GLU A 222 -4.72 -8.97 -26.29
CA GLU A 222 -4.37 -7.58 -26.03
C GLU A 222 -5.21 -6.65 -26.91
N VAL A 223 -6.03 -5.82 -26.27
CA VAL A 223 -6.91 -4.91 -26.99
C VAL A 223 -6.05 -3.89 -27.70
N SER A 224 -5.90 -4.06 -29.01
CA SER A 224 -5.07 -3.18 -29.83
C SER A 224 -5.69 -1.79 -29.91
N TRP A 225 -5.22 -0.87 -29.07
CA TRP A 225 -5.66 0.53 -29.04
C TRP A 225 -4.75 1.44 -29.85
N TRP A 226 -5.22 1.77 -31.05
CA TRP A 226 -4.57 2.68 -31.98
C TRP A 226 -5.06 4.11 -31.76
N VAL A 227 -4.14 5.08 -31.82
CA VAL A 227 -4.49 6.50 -31.74
C VAL A 227 -3.78 7.28 -32.83
N GLN A 228 -4.52 8.18 -33.50
CA GLN A 228 -3.99 9.09 -34.49
C GLN A 228 -4.45 10.53 -34.20
N PRO A 229 -3.54 11.51 -34.16
CA PRO A 229 -3.92 12.92 -34.10
C PRO A 229 -4.73 13.31 -35.33
N GLU A 230 -5.82 14.05 -35.13
CA GLU A 230 -6.70 14.58 -36.17
C GLU A 230 -7.09 16.02 -35.85
N GLY A 231 -6.26 16.97 -36.26
CA GLY A 231 -6.46 18.39 -35.95
C GLY A 231 -6.24 18.67 -34.46
N ASP A 232 -7.26 19.21 -33.79
CA ASP A 232 -7.29 19.49 -32.35
C ASP A 232 -7.81 18.32 -31.49
N ARG A 233 -7.87 17.11 -32.08
CA ARG A 233 -8.48 15.92 -31.49
C ARG A 233 -7.63 14.68 -31.71
N TYR A 234 -7.98 13.63 -30.99
CA TYR A 234 -7.40 12.29 -31.09
C TYR A 234 -8.44 11.31 -31.58
N ARG A 235 -8.12 10.58 -32.65
CA ARG A 235 -8.92 9.49 -33.19
C ARG A 235 -8.45 8.18 -32.58
N HIS A 236 -9.34 7.52 -31.87
CA HIS A 236 -9.09 6.24 -31.22
C HIS A 236 -9.73 5.12 -32.03
N ARG A 237 -9.05 3.98 -32.09
CA ARG A 237 -9.57 2.74 -32.68
C ARG A 237 -9.15 1.53 -31.85
N LEU A 238 -10.14 0.78 -31.40
CA LEU A 238 -10.01 -0.57 -30.88
C LEU A 238 -10.61 -1.53 -31.91
N ASP A 239 -10.17 -2.79 -31.88
CA ASP A 239 -10.71 -3.84 -32.76
C ASP A 239 -11.99 -4.49 -32.19
N GLU A 240 -12.64 -3.83 -31.21
CA GLU A 240 -13.82 -4.31 -30.49
C GLU A 240 -14.62 -3.17 -29.83
N PRO A 241 -15.88 -3.42 -29.41
CA PRO A 241 -16.69 -2.43 -28.70
C PRO A 241 -16.11 -2.01 -27.35
N CYS A 242 -16.27 -0.73 -26.99
CA CYS A 242 -15.77 -0.21 -25.72
C CYS A 242 -16.65 0.91 -25.13
N HIS A 243 -16.54 1.10 -23.83
CA HIS A 243 -16.88 2.37 -23.18
C HIS A 243 -15.61 3.21 -23.01
N TRP A 244 -15.74 4.52 -23.08
CA TRP A 244 -14.63 5.43 -22.86
C TRP A 244 -15.06 6.60 -21.99
N ILE A 245 -14.13 7.12 -21.20
CA ILE A 245 -14.32 8.26 -20.31
C ILE A 245 -13.08 9.13 -20.41
N ARG A 246 -13.25 10.44 -20.52
CA ARG A 246 -12.18 11.42 -20.49
C ARG A 246 -12.24 12.23 -19.22
N TYR A 247 -11.08 12.47 -18.64
CA TYR A 247 -10.91 13.28 -17.44
C TYR A 247 -10.00 14.47 -17.71
N ASP A 248 -10.16 15.52 -16.92
CA ASP A 248 -9.14 16.56 -16.79
C ASP A 248 -7.96 16.06 -15.94
N LEU A 249 -6.92 16.89 -15.81
CA LEU A 249 -5.74 16.56 -15.01
C LEU A 249 -6.04 16.45 -13.50
N MET A 250 -7.19 16.93 -13.05
CA MET A 250 -7.65 16.82 -11.66
C MET A 250 -8.56 15.60 -11.44
N GLY A 251 -8.69 14.72 -12.44
CA GLY A 251 -9.51 13.51 -12.35
C GLY A 251 -11.01 13.74 -12.45
N ARG A 252 -11.46 14.93 -12.85
CA ARG A 252 -12.88 15.20 -13.07
C ARG A 252 -13.29 14.73 -14.45
N GLU A 253 -14.38 13.96 -14.53
CA GLU A 253 -14.94 13.52 -15.80
C GLU A 253 -15.35 14.74 -16.65
N LEU A 254 -14.86 14.76 -17.89
CA LEU A 254 -15.15 15.78 -18.89
C LEU A 254 -16.21 15.30 -19.87
N ASP A 255 -16.05 14.10 -20.41
CA ASP A 255 -17.01 13.45 -21.30
C ASP A 255 -16.81 11.93 -21.31
N SER A 256 -17.84 11.20 -21.72
CA SER A 256 -17.83 9.75 -21.82
C SER A 256 -18.74 9.27 -22.95
N GLY A 257 -18.55 8.02 -23.36
CA GLY A 257 -19.38 7.43 -24.41
C GLY A 257 -19.16 5.94 -24.58
N ARG A 258 -19.99 5.36 -25.44
CA ARG A 258 -19.92 3.97 -25.87
C ARG A 258 -19.64 3.90 -27.37
N ALA A 259 -18.60 3.19 -27.77
CA ALA A 259 -18.20 2.99 -29.16
C ALA A 259 -18.44 1.54 -29.57
N LEU A 260 -19.55 1.28 -30.28
CA LEU A 260 -19.95 -0.07 -30.70
C LEU A 260 -19.02 -0.68 -31.76
N ASP A 261 -18.29 0.15 -32.51
CA ASP A 261 -17.31 -0.26 -33.52
C ASP A 261 -15.86 -0.03 -33.06
N GLY A 262 -15.66 0.27 -31.77
CA GLY A 262 -14.35 0.56 -31.18
C GLY A 262 -13.76 1.91 -31.58
N ARG A 263 -14.50 2.78 -32.28
CA ARG A 263 -13.99 4.07 -32.78
C ARG A 263 -14.63 5.24 -32.07
N PHE A 264 -13.80 6.18 -31.61
CA PHE A 264 -14.26 7.42 -31.00
C PHE A 264 -13.23 8.54 -31.16
N LEU A 265 -13.67 9.76 -30.85
CA LEU A 265 -12.84 10.97 -30.91
C LEU A 265 -12.85 11.64 -29.55
N THR A 266 -11.68 12.09 -29.10
CA THR A 266 -11.58 12.93 -27.90
C THR A 266 -10.78 14.20 -28.19
N LYS A 267 -10.91 15.20 -27.32
CA LYS A 267 -9.88 16.23 -27.15
C LYS A 267 -8.77 15.68 -26.23
N GLY A 268 -7.69 16.43 -26.03
CA GLY A 268 -6.66 16.11 -25.03
C GLY A 268 -7.22 15.89 -23.62
N GLY A 269 -6.41 15.37 -22.71
CA GLY A 269 -6.79 14.92 -21.38
C GLY A 269 -6.47 13.44 -21.14
N ILE A 270 -6.95 12.90 -20.03
CA ILE A 270 -6.76 11.49 -19.67
C ILE A 270 -7.94 10.70 -20.21
N VAL A 271 -7.72 9.71 -21.06
CA VAL A 271 -8.79 8.85 -21.59
C VAL A 271 -8.66 7.45 -21.02
N HIS A 272 -9.74 6.97 -20.41
CA HIS A 272 -9.96 5.58 -20.04
C HIS A 272 -10.78 4.91 -21.12
N VAL A 273 -10.45 3.66 -21.43
CA VAL A 273 -11.20 2.80 -22.34
C VAL A 273 -11.43 1.47 -21.66
N VAL A 274 -12.69 1.07 -21.53
CA VAL A 274 -13.11 -0.20 -20.96
C VAL A 274 -13.59 -1.08 -22.12
N SER A 275 -12.89 -2.19 -22.37
CA SER A 275 -13.33 -3.19 -23.32
C SER A 275 -14.66 -3.80 -22.86
N GLU A 276 -15.65 -3.86 -23.76
CA GLU A 276 -16.91 -4.54 -23.43
C GLU A 276 -16.83 -6.06 -23.56
N ARG A 277 -15.83 -6.56 -24.29
CA ARG A 277 -15.64 -8.01 -24.45
C ARG A 277 -14.91 -8.59 -23.25
N THR A 278 -13.90 -7.88 -22.75
CA THR A 278 -12.97 -8.40 -21.75
C THR A 278 -13.10 -7.72 -20.39
N GLY A 279 -13.71 -6.54 -20.33
CA GLY A 279 -13.77 -5.71 -19.13
C GLY A 279 -12.45 -4.99 -18.81
N GLN A 280 -11.39 -5.20 -19.60
CA GLN A 280 -10.09 -4.57 -19.36
C GLN A 280 -10.18 -3.05 -19.53
N VAL A 281 -9.47 -2.34 -18.64
CA VAL A 281 -9.39 -0.89 -18.65
C VAL A 281 -8.01 -0.46 -19.13
N HIS A 282 -7.97 0.36 -20.18
CA HIS A 282 -6.76 1.00 -20.68
C HIS A 282 -6.83 2.50 -20.42
N ARG A 283 -5.73 3.10 -19.97
CA ARG A 283 -5.63 4.54 -19.69
C ARG A 283 -4.46 5.15 -20.44
N ARG A 284 -4.68 6.26 -21.15
CA ARG A 284 -3.60 7.08 -21.74
C ARG A 284 -3.90 8.56 -21.60
N TRP A 285 -2.86 9.36 -21.46
CA TRP A 285 -2.95 10.81 -21.53
C TRP A 285 -2.64 11.30 -22.95
N PHE A 286 -3.34 12.35 -23.36
CA PHE A 286 -3.18 13.02 -24.64
C PHE A 286 -3.04 14.53 -24.41
N PRO A 287 -2.04 15.21 -25.02
CA PRO A 287 -1.85 16.65 -24.84
C PRO A 287 -2.98 17.53 -25.40
#